data_AF-A0A2V8CVW4-F1
#
_entry.id   AF-A0A2V8CVW4-F1
#
_cell.length_a   1.000
_cell.length_b   1.000
_cell.length_c   1.000
_cell.angle_alpha   90.00
_cell.angle_beta   90.00
_cell.angle_gamma   90.00
#
_symmetry.space_group_name_H-M   'P 1'
#
loop_
_entity.id
_entity.type
_entity.pdbx_description
1 polymer ?
#
loop_
_entity_poly.entity_id
_entity_poly.type
_entity_poly.pdbx_seq_one_letter_code
_entity_poly.pdbx_strand_id
1 'polypeptide(L)'
;QGAVVVTFNYRLGPFGFFSHPELTKESGHTASGNQALMDALAALKWVQTNIAAFGGDPRNVTIFGESAGAAIAAALVGSPHTAGLFRRAISESGAW
;
A
#
# COMPACT_ATOMS: atom_id res chain seq x y z
N GLN A 1 5.17 -4.58 -24.35
CA GLN A 1 4.94 -3.12 -24.51
C GLN A 1 3.44 -2.90 -24.34
N GLY A 2 2.91 -2.03 -23.48
CA GLY A 2 3.53 -1.11 -22.52
C GLY A 2 2.71 -1.01 -21.23
N ALA A 3 3.31 -0.46 -20.18
CA ALA A 3 2.70 -0.20 -18.88
C ALA A 3 3.36 1.03 -18.26
N VAL A 4 2.61 1.79 -17.45
CA VAL A 4 3.20 2.79 -16.55
C VAL A 4 3.58 2.06 -15.27
N VAL A 5 4.86 2.11 -14.90
CA VAL A 5 5.36 1.53 -13.65
C VAL A 5 5.56 2.65 -12.65
N VAL A 6 4.94 2.51 -11.48
CA VAL A 6 5.10 3.41 -10.35
C VAL A 6 5.76 2.65 -9.22
N THR A 7 6.91 3.14 -8.77
CA THR A 7 7.57 2.70 -7.53
C THR A 7 7.50 3.84 -6.52
N PHE A 8 7.50 3.49 -5.24
CA PHE A 8 7.44 4.46 -4.16
C PHE A 8 8.22 3.94 -2.96
N ASN A 9 8.66 4.88 -2.11
CA ASN A 9 9.24 4.56 -0.82
C ASN A 9 8.13 4.52 0.24
N TYR A 10 8.27 3.62 1.20
CA TYR A 10 7.46 3.58 2.41
C TYR A 10 8.37 3.53 3.63
N ARG A 11 7.87 3.94 4.81
CA ARG A 11 8.66 3.92 6.03
C ARG A 11 9.04 2.48 6.42
N LEU A 12 10.29 2.30 6.86
CA LEU A 12 10.86 1.00 7.24
C LEU A 12 11.11 0.89 8.75
N GLY A 13 11.31 -0.35 9.20
CA GLY A 13 11.70 -0.64 10.59
C GLY A 13 10.75 0.01 11.61
N PRO A 14 11.26 0.58 12.71
CA PRO A 14 10.43 1.23 13.73
C PRO A 14 9.57 2.37 13.18
N PHE A 15 10.06 3.12 12.18
CA PHE A 15 9.28 4.24 11.61
C PHE A 15 8.07 3.77 10.80
N GLY A 16 8.10 2.55 10.27
CA GLY A 16 7.00 1.95 9.51
C GLY A 16 6.06 1.09 10.36
N PHE A 17 6.61 0.43 11.39
CA PHE A 17 5.94 -0.70 12.04
C PHE A 17 5.89 -0.65 13.58
N PHE A 18 6.42 0.40 14.22
CA PHE A 18 6.39 0.49 15.68
C PHE A 18 4.98 0.77 16.20
N SER A 19 4.48 -0.12 17.06
CA SER A 19 3.22 0.05 17.78
C SER A 19 3.47 0.19 19.28
N HIS A 20 2.71 1.06 19.94
CA HIS A 20 2.77 1.25 21.39
C HIS A 20 1.38 1.65 21.93
N PRO A 21 1.01 1.27 23.17
CA PRO A 21 -0.28 1.67 23.75
C PRO A 21 -0.52 3.18 23.77
N GLU A 22 0.49 3.98 24.15
CA GLU A 22 0.36 5.46 24.14
C GLU A 22 0.17 6.03 22.72
N LEU A 23 0.85 5.46 21.72
CA LEU A 23 0.65 5.86 20.31
C LEU A 23 -0.73 5.46 19.80
N THR A 24 -1.26 4.34 20.29
CA THR A 24 -2.62 3.89 19.97
C THR A 24 -3.65 4.83 20.60
N LYS A 25 -3.43 5.27 21.83
CA LYS A 25 -4.27 6.25 22.51
C LYS A 25 -4.27 7.62 21.80
N GLU A 26 -3.12 8.04 21.28
CA GLU A 26 -2.97 9.29 20.51
C GLU A 26 -3.59 9.22 19.11
N SER A 27 -3.58 8.05 18.46
CA SER A 27 -3.96 7.92 17.05
C SER A 27 -5.45 8.18 16.77
N GLY A 28 -6.30 8.21 17.80
CA GLY A 28 -7.75 8.27 17.65
C GLY A 28 -8.35 6.98 17.07
N HIS A 29 -7.56 5.91 16.98
CA HIS A 29 -7.95 4.59 16.52
C HIS A 29 -7.62 3.53 17.57
N THR A 30 -8.11 2.31 17.37
CA THR A 30 -7.82 1.18 18.27
C THR A 30 -6.48 0.49 17.96
N ALA A 31 -5.64 1.09 17.11
CA ALA A 31 -4.33 0.56 16.73
C ALA A 31 -3.30 1.65 16.39
N SER A 32 -2.02 1.27 16.40
CA SER A 32 -0.86 2.01 15.89
C SER A 32 0.12 1.07 15.18
N GLY A 33 1.12 1.60 14.48
CA GLY A 33 2.19 0.79 13.89
C GLY A 33 1.97 0.25 12.48
N ASN A 34 0.98 0.73 11.73
CA ASN A 34 0.81 0.37 10.31
C ASN A 34 1.19 1.51 9.37
N GLN A 35 2.18 2.30 9.76
CA GLN A 35 2.59 3.51 9.06
C GLN A 35 3.08 3.22 7.63
N ALA A 36 3.83 2.12 7.45
CA ALA A 36 4.24 1.62 6.13
C ALA A 36 3.06 1.29 5.20
N LEU A 37 2.02 0.64 5.75
CA LEU A 37 0.80 0.31 4.99
C LEU A 37 0.00 1.58 4.65
N MET A 38 -0.02 2.57 5.54
CA MET A 38 -0.64 3.86 5.28
C MET A 38 0.11 4.65 4.20
N ASP A 39 1.44 4.55 4.13
CA ASP A 39 2.23 5.13 3.04
C ASP A 39 1.86 4.48 1.69
N ALA A 40 1.73 3.14 1.65
CA ALA A 40 1.30 2.43 0.45
C ALA A 40 -0.13 2.78 0.04
N LEU A 41 -1.05 2.94 1.00
CA LEU A 41 -2.40 3.44 0.74
C LEU A 41 -2.38 4.86 0.16
N ALA A 42 -1.54 5.74 0.70
CA ALA A 42 -1.39 7.10 0.18
C ALA A 42 -0.83 7.09 -1.26
N ALA A 43 0.16 6.24 -1.54
CA ALA A 43 0.67 6.03 -2.90
C ALA A 43 -0.41 5.53 -3.85
N LEU A 44 -1.26 4.58 -3.44
CA LEU A 44 -2.38 4.11 -4.27
C LEU A 44 -3.40 5.21 -4.57
N LYS A 45 -3.74 6.04 -3.58
CA LYS A 45 -4.61 7.22 -3.80
C LYS A 45 -3.99 8.21 -4.77
N TRP A 46 -2.67 8.42 -4.68
CA TRP A 46 -1.94 9.25 -5.65
C TRP A 46 -2.02 8.66 -7.05
N VAL A 47 -1.80 7.34 -7.21
CA VAL A 47 -1.95 6.66 -8.50
C VAL A 47 -3.36 6.85 -9.05
N GLN A 48 -4.40 6.60 -8.25
CA GLN A 48 -5.79 6.78 -8.67
C GLN A 48 -6.08 8.19 -9.18
N THR A 49 -5.47 9.21 -8.55
CA THR A 49 -5.71 10.62 -8.91
C THR A 49 -4.88 11.07 -10.12
N ASN A 50 -3.68 10.50 -10.32
CA ASN A 50 -2.69 11.09 -11.22
C ASN A 50 -2.32 10.23 -12.43
N ILE A 51 -2.52 8.91 -12.38
CA ILE A 51 -1.90 8.00 -13.37
C ILE A 51 -2.37 8.26 -14.81
N ALA A 52 -3.58 8.81 -14.98
CA ALA A 52 -4.10 9.22 -16.29
C ALA A 52 -3.22 10.27 -16.98
N ALA A 53 -2.61 11.19 -16.24
CA ALA A 53 -1.69 12.20 -16.78
C ALA A 53 -0.38 11.59 -17.29
N PHE A 54 -0.05 10.36 -16.87
CA PHE A 54 1.11 9.59 -17.32
C PHE A 54 0.75 8.54 -18.37
N GLY A 55 -0.50 8.54 -18.87
CA GLY A 55 -0.99 7.59 -19.86
C GLY A 55 -1.43 6.23 -19.31
N GLY A 56 -1.61 6.09 -17.99
CA GLY A 56 -2.18 4.89 -17.38
C GLY A 56 -3.70 4.96 -17.20
N ASP A 57 -4.36 3.81 -16.97
CA ASP A 57 -5.78 3.75 -16.63
C ASP A 57 -5.94 3.48 -15.12
N PRO A 58 -6.53 4.41 -14.33
CA PRO A 58 -6.75 4.22 -12.89
C PRO A 58 -7.65 3.02 -12.58
N ARG A 59 -8.47 2.55 -13.53
CA ARG A 59 -9.32 1.36 -13.35
C ARG A 59 -8.60 0.05 -13.65
N ASN A 60 -7.36 0.12 -14.17
CA ASN A 60 -6.56 -1.05 -14.54
C ASN A 60 -5.21 -1.09 -13.80
N VAL A 61 -5.24 -0.85 -12.50
CA VAL A 61 -4.06 -0.90 -11.63
C VAL A 61 -3.80 -2.33 -11.14
N THR A 62 -2.55 -2.78 -11.25
CA THR A 62 -2.05 -4.01 -10.63
C THR A 62 -1.00 -3.64 -9.60
N ILE A 63 -1.15 -4.10 -8.36
CA ILE A 63 -0.09 -4.01 -7.35
C ILE A 63 0.78 -5.27 -7.43
N PHE A 64 2.08 -5.13 -7.18
CA PHE A 64 2.97 -6.26 -7.11
C PHE A 64 4.16 -5.98 -6.18
N GLY A 65 4.73 -7.02 -5.61
CA GLY A 65 5.90 -6.89 -4.75
C GLY A 65 6.51 -8.25 -4.38
N GLU A 66 7.76 -8.20 -3.93
CA GLU A 66 8.56 -9.34 -3.51
C GLU A 66 8.84 -9.29 -2.00
N SER A 67 8.86 -10.45 -1.33
CA SER A 67 9.16 -10.60 0.11
C SER A 67 8.30 -9.68 0.99
N ALA A 68 8.87 -8.63 1.60
CA ALA A 68 8.12 -7.64 2.37
C ALA A 68 7.12 -6.86 1.51
N GLY A 69 7.44 -6.61 0.23
CA GLY A 69 6.50 -6.01 -0.73
C GLY A 69 5.32 -6.93 -1.05
N ALA A 70 5.55 -8.25 -1.11
CA ALA A 70 4.49 -9.25 -1.23
C ALA A 70 3.57 -9.24 0.00
N ALA A 71 4.13 -9.17 1.20
CA ALA A 71 3.38 -9.01 2.45
C ALA A 71 2.50 -7.74 2.46
N ILE A 72 3.05 -6.61 2.01
CA ILE A 72 2.30 -5.36 1.86
C ILE A 72 1.19 -5.53 0.83
N ALA A 73 1.47 -6.15 -0.33
CA ALA A 73 0.45 -6.38 -1.35
C ALA A 73 -0.72 -7.22 -0.82
N ALA A 74 -0.44 -8.29 -0.06
CA ALA A 74 -1.46 -9.10 0.60
C ALA A 74 -2.29 -8.30 1.62
N ALA A 75 -1.64 -7.51 2.47
CA ALA A 75 -2.33 -6.64 3.43
C ALA A 75 -3.24 -5.61 2.75
N LEU A 76 -2.81 -5.07 1.60
CA LEU A 76 -3.64 -4.15 0.80
C LEU A 76 -4.79 -4.87 0.09
N VAL A 77 -4.68 -6.16 -0.24
CA VAL A 77 -5.81 -6.96 -0.75
C VAL A 77 -6.85 -7.20 0.35
N GLY A 78 -6.42 -7.48 1.57
CA GLY A 78 -7.33 -7.74 2.70
C GLY A 78 -7.94 -6.49 3.35
N SER A 79 -7.45 -5.29 3.03
CA SER A 79 -7.88 -4.06 3.69
C SER A 79 -9.16 -3.48 3.07
N PRO A 80 -10.17 -3.10 3.86
CA PRO A 80 -11.34 -2.38 3.34
C PRO A 80 -10.99 -0.96 2.85
N HIS A 81 -9.88 -0.38 3.32
CA HIS A 81 -9.47 0.98 2.97
C HIS A 81 -8.93 1.11 1.53
N THR A 82 -8.60 -0.01 0.90
CA THR A 82 -8.06 -0.10 -0.47
C THR A 82 -9.09 -0.60 -1.48
N ALA A 83 -10.33 -0.85 -1.04
CA ALA A 83 -11.40 -1.32 -1.91
C ALA A 83 -11.58 -0.38 -3.12
N GLY A 84 -11.45 -0.95 -4.33
CA GLY A 84 -11.57 -0.22 -5.59
C GLY A 84 -10.33 0.57 -6.02
N LEU A 85 -9.23 0.59 -5.25
CA LEU A 85 -8.01 1.31 -5.62
C LEU A 85 -7.07 0.53 -6.55
N PHE A 86 -7.29 -0.77 -6.71
CA PHE A 86 -6.59 -1.60 -7.69
C PHE A 86 -7.45 -2.81 -8.09
N ARG A 87 -7.09 -3.45 -9.20
CA ARG A 87 -7.86 -4.56 -9.81
C ARG A 87 -7.21 -5.92 -9.61
N ARG A 88 -5.88 -5.98 -9.53
CA ARG A 88 -5.11 -7.24 -9.47
C ARG A 88 -3.93 -7.09 -8.52
N ALA A 89 -3.46 -8.19 -7.98
CA ALA A 89 -2.27 -8.27 -7.16
C ALA A 89 -1.38 -9.42 -7.61
N ILE A 90 -0.06 -9.25 -7.52
CA ILE A 90 0.95 -10.31 -7.69
C ILE A 90 1.81 -10.32 -6.43
N SER A 91 1.98 -11.51 -5.84
CA SER A 91 2.75 -11.69 -4.60
C SER A 91 3.91 -12.64 -4.87
N GLU A 92 5.13 -12.14 -4.75
CA GLU A 92 6.35 -12.91 -5.05
C GLU A 92 7.07 -13.25 -3.74
N SER A 93 7.16 -14.53 -3.39
CA SER A 93 7.94 -15.00 -2.24
C SER A 93 7.60 -14.33 -0.88
N GLY A 94 6.33 -13.98 -0.68
CA GLY A 94 5.80 -13.48 0.60
C GLY A 94 4.29 -13.72 0.68
N ALA A 95 3.78 -13.97 1.88
CA ALA A 95 2.36 -14.17 2.17
C ALA A 95 2.05 -13.80 3.62
N TRP A 96 0.86 -13.23 3.86
CA TRP A 96 0.20 -13.17 5.17
C TRP A 96 -1.31 -13.29 4.97
#